data_AF-A0AAV5IBG3-F1
#
_entry.id   AF-A0AAV5IBG3-F1
#
_cell.length_a   1.000
_cell.length_b   1.000
_cell.length_c   1.000
_cell.angle_alpha   90.00
_cell.angle_beta   90.00
_cell.angle_gamma   90.00
#
_symmetry.space_group_name_H-M   'P 1'
#
loop_
_entity.id
_entity.type
_entity.pdbx_description
1 polymer ?
#
loop_
_entity_poly.entity_id
_entity_poly.type
_entity_poly.pdbx_seq_one_letter_code
_entity_poly.pdbx_strand_id
1 'polypeptide(L)'
;MHTTTSRIQSISGKCNPRTNLGHATQGPLAVQLTKENEQVVIDNGLVRVTLSTPDGYVTGIQYNGVENVLDGRLDDNDRGYWDVVWNGVNFDKVATSNFKIVTLNDDQAELSFSKTWTSSNSIVPLNVDRRVIVRRGLSGIYLYSIMEKLAEFPTVEIDQIRVVFKLQKWFNYMAISDSQQRIMPVAEDRDPGRCETLGYKEAVLYRQYGLWERYAEIYPHNDLVFTVGVSNYARDWFYAHVTRNLGDGDYKAATWQIVFHLQHVLHTGNYTLQLALASASYAKPQVRFNDPNAPEPDFETPGRIGSDNAIARHGIHGLYRFYSIQVPSNKLRKGTNTIYLTQALNTTPFQGVMYDYIRFEEPGQ
;
A
#
# COMPACT_ATOMS: atom_id res chain seq x y z
N MET A 1 -14.39 15.62 39.89
CA MET A 1 -12.98 15.25 40.19
C MET A 1 -12.23 15.16 38.88
N HIS A 2 -10.99 15.65 38.91
CA HIS A 2 -10.14 16.12 37.81
C HIS A 2 -10.19 15.33 36.49
N THR A 3 -10.59 16.03 35.42
CA THR A 3 -10.24 15.73 34.03
C THR A 3 -8.85 16.27 33.74
N THR A 4 -7.88 15.38 33.59
CA THR A 4 -6.52 15.75 33.15
C THR A 4 -6.43 15.58 31.64
N THR A 5 -6.69 16.65 30.90
CA THR A 5 -6.48 16.70 29.45
C THR A 5 -5.01 17.00 29.17
N SER A 6 -4.22 16.00 28.77
CA SER A 6 -2.87 16.25 28.26
C SER A 6 -2.97 16.86 26.86
N ARG A 7 -2.88 18.20 26.79
CA ARG A 7 -2.65 18.92 25.53
C ARG A 7 -1.29 18.52 24.98
N ILE A 8 -1.28 17.71 23.92
CA ILE A 8 -0.16 17.75 22.97
C ILE A 8 -0.27 19.12 22.30
N GLN A 9 0.66 20.02 22.61
CA GLN A 9 0.80 21.27 21.87
C GLN A 9 1.10 20.90 20.42
N SER A 10 0.15 21.15 19.52
CA SER A 10 0.45 21.23 18.11
C SER A 10 1.48 22.34 17.95
N ILE A 11 2.68 21.98 17.50
CA ILE A 11 3.57 22.95 16.88
C ILE A 11 2.95 23.23 15.52
N SER A 12 1.87 24.02 15.50
CA SER A 12 1.43 24.68 14.29
C SER A 12 2.42 25.81 14.03
N GLY A 13 3.60 25.44 13.54
CA GLY A 13 4.45 26.36 12.82
C GLY A 13 3.68 26.77 11.58
N LYS A 14 2.84 27.81 11.68
CA LYS A 14 2.46 28.59 10.51
C LYS A 14 3.77 28.94 9.84
N CYS A 15 3.98 28.46 8.62
CA CYS A 15 5.02 28.94 7.76
C CYS A 15 4.66 30.40 7.45
N ASN A 16 4.96 31.31 8.40
CA ASN A 16 4.84 32.73 8.18
C ASN A 16 5.91 33.06 7.13
N PRO A 17 5.55 33.64 5.98
CA PRO A 17 6.56 34.19 5.07
C PRO A 17 7.36 35.21 5.89
N ARG A 18 8.66 34.93 6.09
CA ARG A 18 9.56 35.91 6.70
C ARG A 18 9.46 37.19 5.87
N THR A 19 9.04 38.27 6.50
CA THR A 19 9.23 39.63 6.02
C THR A 19 10.74 39.88 5.91
N ASN A 20 11.28 39.69 4.72
CA ASN A 20 12.65 40.10 4.40
C ASN A 20 12.71 41.62 4.36
N LEU A 21 13.42 42.19 5.34
CA LEU A 21 13.92 43.56 5.30
C LEU A 21 14.99 43.64 4.20
N GLY A 22 14.75 44.49 3.19
CA GLY A 22 15.78 45.19 2.43
C GLY A 22 16.81 44.35 1.67
N HIS A 23 16.39 43.53 0.72
CA HIS A 23 17.22 43.19 -0.45
C HIS A 23 16.37 43.40 -1.69
N ALA A 24 16.91 44.10 -2.69
CA ALA A 24 16.26 44.26 -3.99
C ALA A 24 15.84 42.86 -4.49
N THR A 25 14.53 42.60 -4.56
CA THR A 25 13.99 41.34 -5.04
C THR A 25 14.24 41.28 -6.54
N GLN A 26 15.40 40.73 -6.94
CA GLN A 26 15.56 40.16 -8.26
C GLN A 26 14.41 39.17 -8.45
N GLY A 27 13.62 39.35 -9.51
CA GLY A 27 12.58 38.41 -9.86
C GLY A 27 13.15 37.00 -10.06
N PRO A 28 12.30 35.97 -10.12
CA PRO A 28 12.75 34.59 -10.30
C PRO A 28 13.75 34.47 -11.45
N LEU A 29 14.87 33.79 -11.23
CA LEU A 29 15.88 33.60 -12.27
C LEU A 29 15.32 32.75 -13.42
N ALA A 30 15.75 33.05 -14.64
CA ALA A 30 15.39 32.27 -15.82
C ALA A 30 15.94 30.84 -15.70
N VAL A 31 15.22 29.85 -16.20
CA VAL A 31 15.68 28.46 -16.21
C VAL A 31 16.90 28.34 -17.13
N GLN A 32 17.97 27.75 -16.59
CA GLN A 32 19.20 27.45 -17.29
C GLN A 32 19.35 25.94 -17.43
N LEU A 33 19.96 25.53 -18.54
CA LEU A 33 20.31 24.14 -18.80
C LEU A 33 21.77 24.05 -19.23
N THR A 34 22.53 23.19 -18.56
CA THR A 34 23.91 22.88 -18.90
C THR A 34 24.01 21.41 -19.24
N LYS A 35 24.62 21.09 -20.38
CA LYS A 35 24.87 19.72 -20.81
C LYS A 35 26.38 19.45 -20.79
N GLU A 36 26.75 18.37 -20.12
CA GLU A 36 28.10 17.80 -20.12
C GLU A 36 28.04 16.39 -20.72
N ASN A 37 29.18 15.73 -20.93
CA ASN A 37 29.24 14.49 -21.71
C ASN A 37 28.31 13.38 -21.18
N GLU A 38 28.18 13.24 -19.86
CA GLU A 38 27.43 12.15 -19.21
C GLU A 38 26.28 12.65 -18.33
N GLN A 39 26.02 13.97 -18.32
CA GLN A 39 24.98 14.55 -17.48
C GLN A 39 24.36 15.81 -18.09
N VAL A 40 23.14 16.11 -17.64
CA VAL A 40 22.44 17.36 -17.91
C VAL A 40 21.95 17.96 -16.59
N VAL A 41 22.16 19.25 -16.43
CA VAL A 41 21.81 20.03 -15.25
C VAL A 41 20.76 21.05 -15.60
N ILE A 42 19.65 21.07 -14.85
CA ILE A 42 18.63 22.11 -14.93
C ILE A 42 18.70 22.96 -13.67
N ASP A 43 18.79 24.28 -13.81
CA ASP A 43 18.90 25.22 -12.69
C ASP A 43 17.93 26.38 -12.90
N ASN A 44 17.05 26.65 -11.93
CA ASN A 44 16.14 27.80 -11.96
C ASN A 44 16.42 28.84 -10.87
N GLY A 45 17.58 28.75 -10.21
CA GLY A 45 17.97 29.58 -9.08
C GLY A 45 17.41 29.17 -7.72
N LEU A 46 16.46 28.23 -7.67
CA LEU A 46 15.86 27.71 -6.42
C LEU A 46 16.21 26.24 -6.19
N VAL A 47 16.16 25.45 -7.26
CA VAL A 47 16.53 24.04 -7.28
C VAL A 47 17.42 23.80 -8.49
N ARG A 48 18.49 23.03 -8.28
CA ARG A 48 19.34 22.52 -9.35
C ARG A 48 19.26 20.99 -9.38
N VAL A 49 18.90 20.45 -10.53
CA VAL A 49 18.66 19.02 -10.75
C VAL A 49 19.69 18.50 -11.73
N THR A 50 20.45 17.49 -11.33
CA THR A 50 21.44 16.80 -12.16
C THR A 50 20.89 15.45 -12.56
N LEU A 51 20.91 15.16 -13.86
CA LEU A 51 20.47 13.90 -14.44
C LEU A 51 21.55 13.26 -15.28
N SER A 52 21.69 11.94 -15.22
CA SER A 52 22.59 11.19 -16.12
C SER A 52 22.05 11.15 -17.54
N THR A 53 22.92 11.16 -18.53
CA THR A 53 22.55 11.07 -19.96
C THR A 53 23.31 9.92 -20.64
N PRO A 54 22.63 9.06 -21.43
CA PRO A 54 21.20 9.10 -21.78
C PRO A 54 20.29 8.38 -20.76
N ASP A 55 20.85 7.83 -19.70
CA ASP A 55 20.17 6.90 -18.78
C ASP A 55 19.00 7.51 -18.00
N GLY A 56 18.98 8.82 -17.77
CA GLY A 56 17.88 9.55 -17.13
C GLY A 56 17.69 9.29 -15.64
N TYR A 57 18.74 8.89 -14.92
CA TYR A 57 18.71 8.85 -13.45
C TYR A 57 18.86 10.25 -12.87
N VAL A 58 18.16 10.55 -11.79
CA VAL A 58 18.39 11.79 -11.03
C VAL A 58 19.55 11.53 -10.08
N THR A 59 20.72 12.08 -10.40
CA THR A 59 21.97 11.84 -9.68
C THR A 59 22.23 12.89 -8.59
N GLY A 60 21.58 14.07 -8.71
CA GLY A 60 21.63 15.10 -7.68
C GLY A 60 20.45 16.06 -7.70
N ILE A 61 20.06 16.52 -6.50
CA ILE A 61 19.13 17.63 -6.32
C ILE A 61 19.75 18.56 -5.27
N GLN A 62 20.17 19.75 -5.70
CA GLN A 62 20.66 20.81 -4.84
C GLN A 62 19.50 21.73 -4.48
N TYR A 63 19.33 22.02 -3.19
CA TYR A 63 18.22 22.84 -2.70
C TYR A 63 18.58 23.56 -1.41
N ASN A 64 18.28 24.86 -1.32
CA ASN A 64 18.41 25.65 -0.09
C ASN A 64 19.78 25.53 0.61
N GLY A 65 20.87 25.64 -0.17
CA GLY A 65 22.24 25.54 0.34
C GLY A 65 22.73 24.10 0.60
N VAL A 66 21.87 23.09 0.48
CA VAL A 66 22.26 21.68 0.51
C VAL A 66 22.80 21.31 -0.86
N GLU A 67 24.06 20.83 -0.91
CA GLU A 67 24.74 20.42 -2.14
C GLU A 67 24.00 19.29 -2.88
N ASN A 68 23.61 18.23 -2.17
CA ASN A 68 22.79 17.16 -2.72
C ASN A 68 21.90 16.53 -1.63
N VAL A 69 20.59 16.56 -1.83
CA VAL A 69 19.63 15.93 -0.90
C VAL A 69 19.59 14.40 -1.04
N LEU A 70 20.09 13.85 -2.16
CA LEU A 70 20.21 12.42 -2.41
C LEU A 70 21.45 11.85 -1.71
N ASP A 71 21.41 10.58 -1.34
CA ASP A 71 22.51 9.90 -0.67
C ASP A 71 23.71 9.68 -1.60
N GLY A 72 24.70 10.55 -1.51
CA GLY A 72 25.90 10.53 -2.35
C GLY A 72 26.80 9.31 -2.16
N ARG A 73 26.54 8.46 -1.17
CA ARG A 73 27.27 7.19 -0.95
C ARG A 73 26.78 6.06 -1.87
N LEU A 74 25.64 6.26 -2.52
CA LEU A 74 25.07 5.32 -3.47
C LEU A 74 25.55 5.61 -4.89
N ASP A 75 25.54 4.57 -5.72
CA ASP A 75 25.76 4.69 -7.16
C ASP A 75 24.71 5.60 -7.80
N ASP A 76 25.09 6.28 -8.89
CA ASP A 76 24.23 7.23 -9.59
C ASP A 76 22.87 6.63 -10.01
N ASN A 77 22.86 5.36 -10.42
CA ASN A 77 21.65 4.64 -10.82
C ASN A 77 20.76 4.20 -9.64
N ASP A 78 21.20 4.43 -8.40
CA ASP A 78 20.53 3.99 -7.18
C ASP A 78 20.09 5.15 -6.28
N ARG A 79 20.35 6.40 -6.69
CA ARG A 79 19.91 7.60 -5.95
C ARG A 79 18.47 7.99 -6.27
N GLY A 80 18.22 8.42 -7.51
CA GLY A 80 16.90 8.82 -8.00
C GLY A 80 16.57 8.07 -9.29
N TYR A 81 15.65 7.10 -9.22
CA TYR A 81 15.39 6.20 -10.35
C TYR A 81 13.91 5.86 -10.49
N TRP A 82 13.57 5.37 -11.68
CA TRP A 82 12.31 4.70 -11.93
C TRP A 82 12.54 3.20 -11.94
N ASP A 83 11.55 2.41 -11.53
CA ASP A 83 11.60 0.97 -11.74
C ASP A 83 10.23 0.38 -12.05
N VAL A 84 10.27 -0.76 -12.72
CA VAL A 84 9.11 -1.60 -12.98
C VAL A 84 9.38 -2.99 -12.43
N VAL A 85 8.40 -3.53 -11.70
CA VAL A 85 8.32 -4.95 -11.35
C VAL A 85 7.21 -5.56 -12.20
N TRP A 86 7.50 -6.66 -12.90
CA TRP A 86 6.52 -7.32 -13.76
C TRP A 86 6.61 -8.84 -13.73
N ASN A 87 5.49 -9.47 -14.08
CA ASN A 87 5.30 -10.92 -14.10
C ASN A 87 5.81 -11.59 -12.81
N GLY A 88 5.60 -10.94 -11.67
CA GLY A 88 5.85 -11.44 -10.31
C GLY A 88 7.31 -11.38 -9.84
N VAL A 89 8.30 -11.43 -10.73
CA VAL A 89 9.72 -11.58 -10.33
C VAL A 89 10.71 -10.68 -11.08
N ASN A 90 10.34 -10.13 -12.23
CA ASN A 90 11.28 -9.38 -13.04
C ASN A 90 11.36 -7.93 -12.57
N PHE A 91 12.55 -7.34 -12.68
CA PHE A 91 12.86 -5.99 -12.22
C PHE A 91 13.71 -5.24 -13.24
N ASP A 92 13.35 -3.99 -13.54
CA ASP A 92 13.99 -3.15 -14.55
C ASP A 92 14.01 -1.72 -14.00
N LYS A 93 15.21 -1.13 -13.87
CA LYS A 93 15.41 0.28 -13.48
C LYS A 93 15.04 1.27 -14.59
N VAL A 94 14.50 0.77 -15.69
CA VAL A 94 14.00 1.52 -16.83
C VAL A 94 15.04 2.51 -17.36
N ALA A 95 16.31 2.09 -17.37
CA ALA A 95 17.41 2.87 -17.93
C ALA A 95 17.14 3.16 -19.41
N THR A 96 17.34 4.40 -19.83
CA THR A 96 17.01 4.86 -21.18
C THR A 96 18.23 5.02 -22.06
N SER A 97 18.05 4.98 -23.38
CA SER A 97 19.15 5.06 -24.34
C SER A 97 19.10 6.30 -25.22
N ASN A 98 18.06 7.13 -25.08
CA ASN A 98 17.89 8.37 -25.83
C ASN A 98 17.57 9.53 -24.89
N PHE A 99 18.13 10.71 -25.20
CA PHE A 99 17.93 11.95 -24.47
C PHE A 99 17.57 13.08 -25.45
N LYS A 100 16.55 13.86 -25.10
CA LYS A 100 16.11 15.02 -25.88
C LYS A 100 15.70 16.18 -24.98
N ILE A 101 16.09 17.39 -25.37
CA ILE A 101 15.49 18.62 -24.84
C ILE A 101 14.18 18.85 -25.60
N VAL A 102 13.06 18.84 -24.87
CA VAL A 102 11.72 19.00 -25.44
C VAL A 102 11.38 20.48 -25.51
N THR A 103 11.58 21.18 -24.40
CA THR A 103 11.39 22.63 -24.28
C THR A 103 12.52 23.22 -23.46
N LEU A 104 13.02 24.38 -23.88
CA LEU A 104 13.93 25.22 -23.09
C LEU A 104 13.62 26.68 -23.39
N ASN A 105 13.21 27.41 -22.36
CA ASN A 105 13.02 28.85 -22.37
C ASN A 105 13.16 29.40 -20.93
N ASP A 106 13.02 30.70 -20.76
CA ASP A 106 13.20 31.35 -19.45
C ASP A 106 12.27 30.79 -18.37
N ASP A 107 11.08 30.30 -18.75
CA ASP A 107 10.04 29.87 -17.82
C ASP A 107 10.09 28.38 -17.49
N GLN A 108 10.67 27.54 -18.36
CA GLN A 108 10.78 26.11 -18.12
C GLN A 108 11.87 25.40 -18.95
N ALA A 109 12.35 24.28 -18.41
CA ALA A 109 13.00 23.23 -19.17
C ALA A 109 12.23 21.92 -19.03
N GLU A 110 12.02 21.22 -20.14
CA GLU A 110 11.44 19.88 -20.20
C GLU A 110 12.41 18.95 -20.94
N LEU A 111 12.78 17.85 -20.29
CA LEU A 111 13.67 16.83 -20.83
C LEU A 111 12.94 15.51 -21.03
N SER A 112 13.29 14.82 -22.09
CA SER A 112 12.82 13.48 -22.44
C SER A 112 13.99 12.49 -22.37
N PHE A 113 13.74 11.38 -21.71
CA PHE A 113 14.64 10.24 -21.58
C PHE A 113 13.87 9.00 -22.01
N SER A 114 14.23 8.42 -23.16
CA SER A 114 13.39 7.38 -23.78
C SER A 114 14.15 6.12 -24.19
N LYS A 115 13.43 5.00 -24.28
CA LYS A 115 13.88 3.73 -24.85
C LYS A 115 12.77 3.06 -25.62
N THR A 116 13.15 2.32 -26.65
CA THR A 116 12.30 1.36 -27.35
C THR A 116 12.63 -0.03 -26.84
N TRP A 117 11.64 -0.90 -26.68
CA TRP A 117 11.90 -2.26 -26.25
C TRP A 117 12.64 -3.08 -27.32
N THR A 118 13.67 -3.82 -26.93
CA THR A 118 14.51 -4.64 -27.80
C THR A 118 14.44 -6.11 -27.39
N SER A 119 13.27 -6.74 -27.56
CA SER A 119 13.05 -8.20 -27.46
C SER A 119 13.91 -8.96 -26.42
N SER A 120 14.04 -8.43 -25.21
CA SER A 120 14.87 -8.99 -24.15
C SER A 120 14.01 -9.37 -22.96
N ASN A 121 14.32 -10.51 -22.34
CA ASN A 121 13.59 -10.99 -21.16
C ASN A 121 13.94 -10.22 -19.88
N SER A 122 15.05 -9.46 -19.87
CA SER A 122 15.49 -8.67 -18.71
C SER A 122 14.94 -7.24 -18.69
N ILE A 123 14.21 -6.84 -19.73
CA ILE A 123 13.67 -5.49 -19.89
C ILE A 123 12.17 -5.59 -20.07
N VAL A 124 11.43 -4.72 -19.37
CA VAL A 124 9.97 -4.73 -19.48
C VAL A 124 9.55 -4.50 -20.94
N PRO A 125 8.57 -5.27 -21.49
CA PRO A 125 8.08 -5.13 -22.87
C PRO A 125 7.28 -3.83 -23.13
N LEU A 126 7.92 -2.68 -22.92
CA LEU A 126 7.33 -1.35 -23.05
C LEU A 126 8.32 -0.40 -23.74
N ASN A 127 7.81 0.41 -24.65
CA ASN A 127 8.46 1.67 -24.99
C ASN A 127 8.25 2.63 -23.83
N VAL A 128 9.29 3.36 -23.45
CA VAL A 128 9.22 4.29 -22.32
C VAL A 128 9.78 5.64 -22.72
N ASP A 129 9.09 6.70 -22.35
CA ASP A 129 9.54 8.09 -22.42
C ASP A 129 9.27 8.77 -21.08
N ARG A 130 10.33 9.01 -20.30
CA ARG A 130 10.29 9.69 -19.01
C ARG A 130 10.59 11.16 -19.19
N ARG A 131 9.82 11.99 -18.49
CA ARG A 131 9.82 13.43 -18.63
C ARG A 131 10.15 14.10 -17.32
N VAL A 132 11.05 15.08 -17.39
CA VAL A 132 11.51 15.87 -16.24
C VAL A 132 11.33 17.34 -16.57
N ILE A 133 10.58 18.05 -15.73
CA ILE A 133 10.29 19.48 -15.90
C ILE A 133 10.72 20.24 -14.66
N VAL A 134 11.42 21.36 -14.88
CA VAL A 134 11.69 22.39 -13.86
C VAL A 134 11.20 23.72 -14.40
N ARG A 135 10.50 24.48 -13.55
CA ARG A 135 9.87 25.75 -13.92
C ARG A 135 10.44 26.91 -13.14
N ARG A 136 10.53 28.07 -13.77
CA ARG A 136 10.94 29.33 -13.15
C ARG A 136 10.12 29.65 -11.92
N GLY A 137 10.79 30.06 -10.84
CA GLY A 137 10.15 30.51 -9.61
C GLY A 137 9.50 29.42 -8.75
N LEU A 138 9.65 28.14 -9.10
CA LEU A 138 9.12 27.01 -8.31
C LEU A 138 10.26 26.13 -7.78
N SER A 139 10.18 25.69 -6.53
CA SER A 139 11.17 24.79 -5.92
C SER A 139 10.82 23.30 -6.10
N GLY A 140 10.07 22.97 -7.15
CA GLY A 140 9.56 21.62 -7.40
C GLY A 140 10.10 21.02 -8.70
N ILE A 141 10.25 19.70 -8.71
CA ILE A 141 10.59 18.90 -9.88
C ILE A 141 9.33 18.15 -10.29
N TYR A 142 8.90 18.29 -11.53
CA TYR A 142 7.73 17.58 -12.06
C TYR A 142 8.21 16.41 -12.92
N LEU A 143 7.61 15.25 -12.70
CA LEU A 143 8.02 14.00 -13.32
C LEU A 143 6.79 13.27 -13.85
N TYR A 144 6.86 12.73 -15.05
CA TYR A 144 5.88 11.77 -15.54
C TYR A 144 6.55 10.79 -16.52
N SER A 145 5.89 9.67 -16.78
CA SER A 145 6.36 8.68 -17.74
C SER A 145 5.23 8.32 -18.68
N ILE A 146 5.53 8.24 -19.96
CA ILE A 146 4.69 7.64 -20.99
C ILE A 146 5.23 6.22 -21.18
N MET A 147 4.37 5.23 -20.99
CA MET A 147 4.71 3.81 -21.18
C MET A 147 3.75 3.21 -22.20
N GLU A 148 4.27 2.75 -23.33
CA GLU A 148 3.50 2.24 -24.45
C GLU A 148 3.80 0.76 -24.68
N LYS A 149 2.73 -0.05 -24.69
CA LYS A 149 2.77 -1.45 -25.11
C LYS A 149 2.19 -1.57 -26.51
N LEU A 150 3.03 -1.90 -27.49
CA LEU A 150 2.55 -2.19 -28.85
C LEU A 150 1.87 -3.57 -28.91
N ALA A 151 1.03 -3.79 -29.92
CA ALA A 151 0.21 -5.00 -30.03
C ALA A 151 1.07 -6.26 -30.16
N GLU A 152 2.19 -6.15 -30.87
CA GLU A 152 3.19 -7.19 -31.10
C GLU A 152 4.08 -7.48 -29.90
N PHE A 153 4.08 -6.62 -28.87
CA PHE A 153 4.85 -6.87 -27.66
C PHE A 153 4.19 -7.97 -26.81
N PRO A 154 4.98 -8.83 -26.14
CA PRO A 154 4.46 -9.84 -25.22
C PRO A 154 3.50 -9.27 -24.17
N THR A 155 2.57 -10.10 -23.71
CA THR A 155 1.73 -9.78 -22.54
C THR A 155 2.61 -9.51 -21.32
N VAL A 156 2.28 -8.45 -20.58
CA VAL A 156 2.98 -8.06 -19.36
C VAL A 156 1.95 -7.79 -18.26
N GLU A 157 2.17 -8.38 -17.09
CA GLU A 157 1.46 -8.06 -15.86
C GLU A 157 2.34 -7.15 -15.03
N ILE A 158 1.92 -5.90 -14.85
CA ILE A 158 2.69 -4.90 -14.12
C ILE A 158 2.32 -4.97 -12.65
N ASP A 159 3.27 -5.40 -11.82
CA ASP A 159 3.09 -5.48 -10.36
C ASP A 159 3.31 -4.12 -9.71
N GLN A 160 4.35 -3.39 -10.15
CA GLN A 160 4.75 -2.10 -9.57
C GLN A 160 5.35 -1.19 -10.65
N ILE A 161 5.02 0.09 -10.58
CA ILE A 161 5.75 1.17 -11.24
C ILE A 161 6.10 2.18 -10.15
N ARG A 162 7.39 2.50 -10.02
CA ARG A 162 7.87 3.33 -8.92
C ARG A 162 8.79 4.43 -9.43
N VAL A 163 8.73 5.57 -8.76
CA VAL A 163 9.80 6.56 -8.72
C VAL A 163 10.34 6.58 -7.30
N VAL A 164 11.66 6.44 -7.16
CA VAL A 164 12.34 6.28 -5.88
C VAL A 164 13.42 7.33 -5.75
N PHE A 165 13.45 8.02 -4.60
CA PHE A 165 14.52 8.92 -4.21
C PHE A 165 15.10 8.45 -2.87
N LYS A 166 16.36 8.01 -2.90
CA LYS A 166 17.11 7.64 -1.70
C LYS A 166 17.82 8.88 -1.18
N LEU A 167 17.22 9.46 -0.14
CA LEU A 167 17.66 10.72 0.46
C LEU A 167 18.79 10.51 1.47
N GLN A 168 19.51 11.58 1.78
CA GLN A 168 20.46 11.63 2.88
C GLN A 168 19.81 11.23 4.21
N LYS A 169 20.56 10.58 5.11
CA LYS A 169 20.03 10.04 6.39
C LYS A 169 19.40 11.09 7.31
N TRP A 170 19.76 12.37 7.18
CA TRP A 170 19.20 13.46 7.97
C TRP A 170 17.82 13.93 7.46
N PHE A 171 17.32 13.39 6.34
CA PHE A 171 15.91 13.52 5.94
C PHE A 171 15.03 12.59 6.78
N ASN A 172 14.69 13.03 7.98
CA ASN A 172 13.87 12.28 8.92
C ASN A 172 12.46 12.87 9.09
N TYR A 173 12.02 13.78 8.22
CA TYR A 173 10.68 14.35 8.25
C TYR A 173 9.90 14.00 6.98
N MET A 174 8.66 13.55 7.15
CA MET A 174 7.75 13.22 6.06
C MET A 174 6.50 14.08 6.18
N ALA A 175 6.18 14.80 5.10
CA ALA A 175 4.92 15.49 4.92
C ALA A 175 4.23 14.94 3.66
N ILE A 176 3.12 14.23 3.85
CA ILE A 176 2.28 13.67 2.76
C ILE A 176 1.19 14.69 2.40
N SER A 177 0.62 15.37 3.39
CA SER A 177 -0.33 16.47 3.24
C SER A 177 -0.20 17.43 4.42
N ASP A 178 -0.86 18.59 4.37
CA ASP A 178 -0.87 19.56 5.48
C ASP A 178 -1.27 18.94 6.83
N SER A 179 -2.14 17.92 6.78
CA SER A 179 -2.63 17.19 7.95
C SER A 179 -1.85 15.90 8.26
N GLN A 180 -1.00 15.42 7.34
CA GLN A 180 -0.27 14.17 7.47
C GLN A 180 1.22 14.43 7.38
N GLN A 181 1.78 14.93 8.49
CA GLN A 181 3.20 15.21 8.62
C GLN A 181 3.73 14.59 9.91
N ARG A 182 4.91 13.99 9.87
CA ARG A 182 5.53 13.36 11.03
C ARG A 182 7.04 13.19 10.83
N ILE A 183 7.74 12.97 11.93
CA ILE A 183 9.07 12.38 11.88
C ILE A 183 8.95 10.95 11.33
N MET A 184 9.84 10.58 10.43
CA MET A 184 9.91 9.27 9.82
C MET A 184 10.13 8.20 10.91
N PRO A 185 9.34 7.10 10.89
CA PRO A 185 9.61 5.95 11.73
C PRO A 185 11.03 5.42 11.58
N VAL A 186 11.67 5.15 12.71
CA VAL A 186 12.88 4.32 12.76
C VAL A 186 12.55 2.96 13.39
N ALA A 187 13.40 1.96 13.17
CA ALA A 187 13.13 0.60 13.64
C ALA A 187 13.03 0.53 15.17
N GLU A 188 13.82 1.35 15.86
CA GLU A 188 13.94 1.46 17.32
C GLU A 188 12.69 2.08 17.97
N ASP A 189 11.81 2.73 17.20
CA ASP A 189 10.51 3.21 17.71
C ASP A 189 9.59 2.05 18.11
N ARG A 190 9.96 0.80 17.81
CA ARG A 190 9.26 -0.43 18.20
C ARG A 190 9.66 -0.96 19.57
N ASP A 191 10.69 -0.40 20.19
CA ASP A 191 11.23 -0.93 21.43
C ASP A 191 10.22 -0.79 22.60
N PRO A 192 10.16 -1.76 23.52
CA PRO A 192 9.33 -1.64 24.72
C PRO A 192 9.59 -0.32 25.46
N GLY A 193 8.52 0.42 25.76
CA GLY A 193 8.59 1.76 26.37
C GLY A 193 8.58 2.94 25.40
N ARG A 194 8.57 2.70 24.08
CA ARG A 194 8.50 3.75 23.03
C ARG A 194 7.19 3.79 22.22
N CYS A 195 6.17 3.00 22.58
CA CYS A 195 4.87 2.95 21.90
C CYS A 195 3.67 2.97 22.88
N GLU A 196 2.51 3.47 22.44
CA GLU A 196 1.26 3.59 23.23
C GLU A 196 0.14 2.69 22.68
N THR A 197 -0.55 1.89 23.47
CA THR A 197 -1.70 1.08 23.02
C THR A 197 -2.93 1.94 22.63
N LEU A 198 -3.49 1.70 21.45
CA LEU A 198 -4.68 2.33 20.86
C LEU A 198 -5.98 1.59 21.23
N GLY A 199 -7.09 1.91 20.57
CA GLY A 199 -8.44 1.42 20.90
C GLY A 199 -8.65 -0.10 20.86
N TYR A 200 -7.78 -0.83 20.18
CA TYR A 200 -7.63 -2.29 20.34
C TYR A 200 -6.37 -2.53 21.16
N LYS A 201 -6.37 -3.47 22.13
CA LYS A 201 -5.14 -3.86 22.86
C LYS A 201 -4.01 -4.29 21.90
N GLU A 202 -4.44 -4.68 20.71
CA GLU A 202 -3.85 -4.90 19.39
C GLU A 202 -2.95 -3.82 18.85
N ALA A 203 -3.56 -2.65 18.77
CA ALA A 203 -3.02 -1.53 18.07
C ALA A 203 -2.20 -0.73 19.07
N VAL A 204 -1.03 -0.26 18.66
CA VAL A 204 -0.30 0.79 19.36
C VAL A 204 -0.02 1.93 18.38
N LEU A 205 0.15 3.15 18.87
CA LEU A 205 0.59 4.34 18.17
C LEU A 205 2.08 4.22 17.81
N TYR A 206 2.45 3.15 17.11
CA TYR A 206 3.46 3.11 16.06
C TYR A 206 3.48 1.71 15.47
N ARG A 207 3.38 1.63 14.14
CA ARG A 207 2.90 0.45 13.37
C ARG A 207 3.66 -0.83 13.72
N GLN A 208 3.12 -1.62 14.65
CA GLN A 208 3.53 -2.98 15.02
C GLN A 208 3.41 -3.92 13.81
N TYR A 209 4.35 -3.85 12.87
CA TYR A 209 4.43 -4.87 11.82
C TYR A 209 4.38 -6.25 12.50
N GLY A 210 3.39 -7.05 12.13
CA GLY A 210 3.04 -8.29 12.84
C GLY A 210 1.70 -8.27 13.58
N LEU A 211 0.83 -7.26 13.40
CA LEU A 211 -0.50 -7.24 14.05
C LEU A 211 -1.33 -8.52 13.81
N TRP A 212 -1.18 -9.13 12.63
CA TRP A 212 -1.84 -10.40 12.31
C TRP A 212 -1.37 -11.55 13.20
N GLU A 213 -0.10 -11.56 13.63
CA GLU A 213 0.46 -12.62 14.49
C GLU A 213 -0.16 -12.60 15.88
N ARG A 214 -0.62 -11.44 16.33
CA ARG A 214 -1.29 -11.28 17.61
C ARG A 214 -2.62 -12.03 17.67
N TYR A 215 -3.20 -12.45 16.53
CA TYR A 215 -4.42 -13.26 16.53
C TYR A 215 -4.35 -14.45 17.51
N ALA A 216 -3.24 -15.19 17.52
CA ALA A 216 -3.06 -16.32 18.44
C ALA A 216 -2.91 -15.89 19.92
N GLU A 217 -2.41 -14.69 20.20
CA GLU A 217 -2.33 -14.13 21.56
C GLU A 217 -3.71 -13.75 22.11
N ILE A 218 -4.59 -13.23 21.24
CA ILE A 218 -5.93 -12.76 21.59
C ILE A 218 -6.88 -13.94 21.78
N TYR A 219 -6.74 -14.92 20.90
CA TYR A 219 -7.62 -16.07 20.78
C TYR A 219 -6.86 -17.34 21.15
N PRO A 220 -6.26 -17.51 22.35
CA PRO A 220 -5.25 -18.55 22.60
C PRO A 220 -5.77 -19.98 22.49
N HIS A 221 -7.06 -20.21 22.76
CA HIS A 221 -7.64 -21.55 22.83
C HIS A 221 -8.73 -21.81 21.79
N ASN A 222 -9.48 -20.77 21.42
CA ASN A 222 -10.62 -20.85 20.51
C ASN A 222 -10.53 -19.70 19.51
N ASP A 223 -11.06 -19.91 18.31
CA ASP A 223 -11.17 -18.86 17.30
C ASP A 223 -12.33 -17.89 17.58
N LEU A 224 -12.34 -16.78 16.83
CA LEU A 224 -13.33 -15.72 16.95
C LEU A 224 -14.78 -16.24 16.84
N VAL A 225 -15.63 -15.83 17.77
CA VAL A 225 -17.08 -16.05 17.74
C VAL A 225 -17.80 -14.71 17.77
N PHE A 226 -18.52 -14.39 16.71
CA PHE A 226 -19.34 -13.20 16.56
C PHE A 226 -20.82 -13.55 16.68
N THR A 227 -21.53 -13.01 17.65
CA THR A 227 -22.96 -13.28 17.85
C THR A 227 -23.79 -12.09 17.40
N VAL A 228 -24.61 -12.27 16.37
CA VAL A 228 -25.47 -11.22 15.80
C VAL A 228 -26.44 -10.70 16.87
N GLY A 229 -26.48 -9.37 17.04
CA GLY A 229 -27.30 -8.70 18.05
C GLY A 229 -26.67 -8.62 19.44
N VAL A 230 -25.50 -9.23 19.66
CA VAL A 230 -24.76 -9.21 20.94
C VAL A 230 -23.36 -8.63 20.77
N SER A 231 -22.59 -9.14 19.82
CA SER A 231 -21.22 -8.70 19.54
C SER A 231 -21.20 -7.34 18.85
N ASN A 232 -20.14 -6.55 19.11
CA ASN A 232 -19.89 -5.27 18.48
C ASN A 232 -18.76 -5.41 17.44
N TYR A 233 -19.05 -5.17 16.16
CA TYR A 233 -18.07 -5.31 15.08
C TYR A 233 -16.82 -4.42 15.28
N ALA A 234 -16.96 -3.28 15.94
CA ALA A 234 -15.84 -2.37 16.18
C ALA A 234 -14.89 -2.87 17.28
N ARG A 235 -15.21 -3.95 18.00
CA ARG A 235 -14.41 -4.47 19.12
C ARG A 235 -14.17 -5.97 19.05
N ASP A 236 -15.18 -6.72 18.63
CA ASP A 236 -15.21 -8.19 18.69
C ASP A 236 -14.92 -8.84 17.34
N TRP A 237 -14.77 -8.04 16.28
CA TRP A 237 -14.33 -8.49 14.97
C TRP A 237 -12.86 -8.17 14.77
N PHE A 238 -12.03 -9.20 14.63
CA PHE A 238 -10.61 -9.00 14.34
C PHE A 238 -10.44 -8.51 12.90
N TYR A 239 -9.47 -7.62 12.67
CA TYR A 239 -9.40 -6.85 11.42
C TYR A 239 -9.06 -7.69 10.17
N ALA A 240 -8.42 -8.85 10.36
CA ALA A 240 -8.04 -9.76 9.28
C ALA A 240 -8.20 -11.21 9.72
N HIS A 241 -8.89 -12.02 8.91
CA HIS A 241 -9.01 -13.45 9.12
C HIS A 241 -7.78 -14.16 8.58
N VAL A 242 -6.84 -14.40 9.49
CA VAL A 242 -5.50 -14.91 9.23
C VAL A 242 -5.30 -16.27 9.87
N THR A 243 -4.18 -16.89 9.55
CA THR A 243 -3.73 -18.14 10.14
C THR A 243 -3.37 -17.95 11.62
N ARG A 244 -3.46 -19.02 12.39
CA ARG A 244 -3.05 -19.08 13.79
C ARG A 244 -1.60 -19.56 13.88
N ASN A 245 -0.72 -18.73 14.41
CA ASN A 245 0.66 -19.12 14.72
C ASN A 245 0.69 -20.15 15.86
N LEU A 246 1.40 -21.26 15.67
CA LEU A 246 1.60 -22.32 16.67
C LEU A 246 3.01 -22.28 17.31
N GLY A 247 3.90 -21.41 16.84
CA GLY A 247 5.33 -21.42 17.17
C GLY A 247 6.18 -22.05 16.06
N ASP A 248 7.50 -21.80 16.08
CA ASP A 248 8.51 -22.43 15.20
C ASP A 248 8.24 -22.35 13.68
N GLY A 249 7.43 -21.37 13.25
CA GLY A 249 7.06 -21.19 11.84
C GLY A 249 5.88 -22.06 11.38
N ASP A 250 5.21 -22.77 12.29
CA ASP A 250 4.01 -23.56 12.02
C ASP A 250 2.74 -22.74 12.18
N TYR A 251 1.79 -22.93 11.26
CA TYR A 251 0.51 -22.24 11.26
C TYR A 251 -0.68 -23.20 11.09
N LYS A 252 -1.79 -22.86 11.73
CA LYS A 252 -3.06 -23.58 11.64
C LYS A 252 -4.12 -22.72 10.96
N ALA A 253 -5.02 -23.36 10.21
CA ALA A 253 -6.25 -22.73 9.75
C ALA A 253 -7.06 -22.20 10.95
N ALA A 254 -7.57 -20.98 10.84
CA ALA A 254 -8.52 -20.41 11.79
C ALA A 254 -9.94 -20.60 11.25
N THR A 255 -10.90 -20.86 12.13
CA THR A 255 -12.32 -20.98 11.80
C THR A 255 -13.16 -20.05 12.68
N TRP A 256 -13.59 -18.93 12.10
CA TRP A 256 -14.45 -17.96 12.77
C TRP A 256 -15.91 -18.41 12.72
N GLN A 257 -16.68 -18.01 13.73
CA GLN A 257 -18.10 -18.33 13.83
C GLN A 257 -18.94 -17.06 13.80
N ILE A 258 -20.00 -17.05 13.00
CA ILE A 258 -21.07 -16.04 13.06
C ILE A 258 -22.34 -16.76 13.53
N VAL A 259 -22.75 -16.48 14.76
CA VAL A 259 -23.93 -17.08 15.41
C VAL A 259 -25.11 -16.14 15.26
N PHE A 260 -26.25 -16.63 14.79
CA PHE A 260 -27.45 -15.85 14.57
C PHE A 260 -28.71 -16.67 14.84
N HIS A 261 -29.84 -15.99 15.06
CA HIS A 261 -31.11 -16.62 15.39
C HIS A 261 -32.13 -16.40 14.28
N LEU A 262 -32.81 -17.47 13.86
CA LEU A 262 -33.92 -17.43 12.92
C LEU A 262 -35.22 -17.85 13.62
N GLN A 263 -36.23 -16.97 13.63
CA GLN A 263 -37.54 -17.27 14.19
C GLN A 263 -38.29 -18.32 13.35
N HIS A 264 -38.09 -18.29 12.05
CA HIS A 264 -38.62 -19.22 11.06
C HIS A 264 -37.60 -19.39 9.92
N VAL A 265 -37.72 -20.50 9.17
CA VAL A 265 -36.93 -20.75 7.96
C VAL A 265 -37.89 -20.80 6.79
N LEU A 266 -37.63 -19.98 5.77
CA LEU A 266 -38.40 -19.99 4.53
C LEU A 266 -37.91 -21.13 3.65
N HIS A 267 -38.79 -22.08 3.35
CA HIS A 267 -38.50 -23.22 2.49
C HIS A 267 -38.84 -22.95 1.02
N THR A 268 -39.23 -21.72 0.67
CA THR A 268 -39.66 -21.30 -0.67
C THR A 268 -38.50 -21.05 -1.64
N GLY A 269 -37.25 -20.99 -1.15
CA GLY A 269 -36.10 -20.75 -2.00
C GLY A 269 -34.77 -20.85 -1.24
N ASN A 270 -33.71 -20.44 -1.92
CA ASN A 270 -32.37 -20.34 -1.34
C ASN A 270 -32.18 -18.98 -0.67
N TYR A 271 -31.52 -19.01 0.48
CA TYR A 271 -30.96 -17.82 1.11
C TYR A 271 -29.70 -17.39 0.35
N THR A 272 -29.28 -16.15 0.52
CA THR A 272 -28.05 -15.65 -0.14
C THR A 272 -27.08 -15.08 0.88
N LEU A 273 -25.85 -15.60 0.91
CA LEU A 273 -24.73 -15.00 1.64
C LEU A 273 -23.93 -14.12 0.68
N GLN A 274 -23.95 -12.82 0.92
CA GLN A 274 -23.07 -11.85 0.28
C GLN A 274 -21.77 -11.74 1.09
N LEU A 275 -20.65 -12.07 0.45
CA LEU A 275 -19.32 -12.06 1.06
C LEU A 275 -18.41 -11.10 0.29
N ALA A 276 -18.19 -9.91 0.85
CA ALA A 276 -17.30 -8.90 0.31
C ALA A 276 -15.97 -8.88 1.07
N LEU A 277 -14.87 -8.96 0.32
CA LEU A 277 -13.51 -8.93 0.83
C LEU A 277 -12.86 -7.60 0.43
N ALA A 278 -12.36 -6.86 1.42
CA ALA A 278 -11.57 -5.66 1.22
C ALA A 278 -10.16 -5.98 0.69
N SER A 279 -9.63 -7.16 1.02
CA SER A 279 -8.32 -7.65 0.60
C SER A 279 -8.25 -9.17 0.75
N ALA A 280 -7.36 -9.80 -0.03
CA ALA A 280 -6.95 -11.17 0.19
C ALA A 280 -5.44 -11.34 -0.05
N SER A 281 -4.79 -12.08 0.85
CA SER A 281 -3.37 -12.44 0.76
C SER A 281 -3.24 -13.95 0.71
N TYR A 282 -3.07 -14.51 -0.49
CA TYR A 282 -2.88 -15.95 -0.74
C TYR A 282 -3.91 -16.86 -0.02
N ALA A 283 -5.17 -16.42 0.04
CA ALA A 283 -6.19 -17.03 0.86
C ALA A 283 -6.97 -18.14 0.15
N LYS A 284 -7.63 -18.98 0.94
CA LYS A 284 -8.62 -19.96 0.48
C LYS A 284 -9.78 -20.06 1.48
N PRO A 285 -10.67 -19.04 1.51
CA PRO A 285 -11.83 -19.05 2.39
C PRO A 285 -12.81 -20.18 2.04
N GLN A 286 -13.29 -20.84 3.09
CA GLN A 286 -14.39 -21.80 3.05
C GLN A 286 -15.54 -21.31 3.93
N VAL A 287 -16.76 -21.64 3.55
CA VAL A 287 -17.98 -21.34 4.31
C VAL A 287 -18.73 -22.64 4.57
N ARG A 288 -19.15 -22.87 5.82
CA ARG A 288 -20.04 -23.97 6.22
C ARG A 288 -21.19 -23.45 7.07
N PHE A 289 -22.35 -24.08 6.96
CA PHE A 289 -23.53 -23.78 7.76
C PHE A 289 -23.83 -24.91 8.74
N ASN A 290 -23.95 -24.56 10.02
CA ASN A 290 -24.36 -25.40 11.15
C ASN A 290 -23.50 -26.62 11.49
N ASP A 291 -22.76 -27.20 10.54
CA ASP A 291 -21.78 -28.27 10.76
C ASP A 291 -20.39 -27.83 10.29
N PRO A 292 -19.45 -27.53 11.22
CA PRO A 292 -18.09 -27.13 10.86
C PRO A 292 -17.26 -28.29 10.29
N ASN A 293 -17.68 -29.53 10.53
CA ASN A 293 -16.95 -30.74 10.15
C ASN A 293 -17.55 -31.41 8.90
N ALA A 294 -18.51 -30.77 8.25
CA ALA A 294 -19.06 -31.24 6.98
C ALA A 294 -17.91 -31.50 5.99
N PRO A 295 -17.83 -32.71 5.38
CA PRO A 295 -16.72 -33.09 4.51
C PRO A 295 -16.46 -32.07 3.40
N GLU A 296 -17.54 -31.59 2.78
CA GLU A 296 -17.50 -30.54 1.77
C GLU A 296 -18.00 -29.22 2.36
N PRO A 297 -17.30 -28.10 2.11
CA PRO A 297 -17.82 -26.78 2.46
C PRO A 297 -19.02 -26.41 1.57
N ASP A 298 -19.96 -25.62 2.11
CA ASP A 298 -21.08 -25.09 1.33
C ASP A 298 -20.60 -24.08 0.27
N PHE A 299 -19.44 -23.48 0.50
CA PHE A 299 -18.71 -22.68 -0.49
C PHE A 299 -17.20 -22.71 -0.24
N GLU A 300 -16.42 -22.73 -1.31
CA GLU A 300 -14.97 -22.49 -1.30
C GLU A 300 -14.63 -21.58 -2.48
N THR A 301 -13.66 -20.68 -2.31
CA THR A 301 -13.17 -19.88 -3.44
C THR A 301 -12.53 -20.75 -4.52
N PRO A 302 -12.63 -20.41 -5.81
CA PRO A 302 -12.00 -21.17 -6.88
C PRO A 302 -10.47 -21.04 -6.78
N GLY A 303 -9.85 -22.03 -6.15
CA GLY A 303 -8.42 -22.02 -5.86
C GLY A 303 -8.01 -20.95 -4.84
N ARG A 304 -6.73 -20.61 -4.87
CA ARG A 304 -6.12 -19.58 -4.03
C ARG A 304 -6.41 -18.20 -4.59
N ILE A 305 -6.87 -17.28 -3.75
CA ILE A 305 -7.21 -15.91 -4.13
C ILE A 305 -6.29 -14.88 -3.45
N GLY A 306 -6.24 -13.67 -4.00
CA GLY A 306 -5.44 -12.58 -3.43
C GLY A 306 -4.10 -12.38 -4.14
N SER A 307 -3.06 -12.10 -3.34
CA SER A 307 -1.69 -11.67 -3.69
C SER A 307 -1.41 -10.19 -3.39
N ASP A 308 -2.40 -9.46 -2.85
CA ASP A 308 -2.12 -8.14 -2.28
C ASP A 308 -1.51 -8.27 -0.88
N ASN A 309 -0.79 -7.24 -0.47
CA ASN A 309 -0.05 -7.20 0.80
C ASN A 309 -0.75 -6.30 1.84
N ALA A 310 -2.05 -6.05 1.74
CA ALA A 310 -2.73 -5.12 2.65
C ALA A 310 -2.63 -5.59 4.10
N ILE A 311 -2.86 -6.88 4.39
CA ILE A 311 -2.71 -7.44 5.75
C ILE A 311 -1.30 -7.19 6.28
N ALA A 312 -0.27 -7.60 5.52
CA ALA A 312 1.14 -7.48 5.92
C ALA A 312 1.63 -6.02 6.05
N ARG A 313 0.99 -5.08 5.34
CA ARG A 313 1.39 -3.66 5.32
C ARG A 313 0.44 -2.76 6.10
N HIS A 314 -0.51 -3.35 6.82
CA HIS A 314 -1.58 -2.65 7.54
C HIS A 314 -2.34 -1.66 6.63
N GLY A 315 -2.56 -2.06 5.38
CA GLY A 315 -3.49 -1.40 4.50
C GLY A 315 -4.91 -1.57 5.04
N ILE A 316 -5.77 -0.58 4.80
CA ILE A 316 -7.18 -0.66 5.15
C ILE A 316 -8.02 -1.32 4.03
N HIS A 317 -7.45 -1.44 2.82
CA HIS A 317 -8.02 -2.16 1.70
C HIS A 317 -6.89 -2.65 0.76
N GLY A 318 -7.20 -3.67 -0.04
CA GLY A 318 -6.38 -4.24 -1.09
C GLY A 318 -7.18 -4.36 -2.38
N LEU A 319 -7.12 -5.53 -3.03
CA LEU A 319 -7.97 -5.81 -4.20
C LEU A 319 -9.33 -6.35 -3.74
N TYR A 320 -10.39 -5.59 -4.04
CA TYR A 320 -11.75 -5.95 -3.67
C TYR A 320 -12.22 -7.23 -4.39
N ARG A 321 -12.92 -8.11 -3.66
CA ARG A 321 -13.56 -9.32 -4.21
C ARG A 321 -14.94 -9.50 -3.62
N PHE A 322 -15.87 -10.02 -4.43
CA PHE A 322 -17.25 -10.22 -4.02
C PHE A 322 -17.77 -11.59 -4.45
N TYR A 323 -18.46 -12.27 -3.53
CA TYR A 323 -19.09 -13.56 -3.77
C TYR A 323 -20.55 -13.50 -3.32
N SER A 324 -21.46 -13.93 -4.19
CA SER A 324 -22.87 -14.14 -3.89
C SER A 324 -23.13 -15.65 -3.85
N ILE A 325 -23.34 -16.18 -2.65
CA ILE A 325 -23.36 -17.61 -2.37
C ILE A 325 -24.79 -18.04 -2.09
N GLN A 326 -25.30 -18.99 -2.88
CA GLN A 326 -26.63 -19.55 -2.69
C GLN A 326 -26.60 -20.62 -1.59
N VAL A 327 -27.49 -20.49 -0.61
CA VAL A 327 -27.56 -21.35 0.57
C VAL A 327 -28.93 -22.02 0.61
N PRO A 328 -29.01 -23.33 0.36
CA PRO A 328 -30.25 -24.08 0.47
C PRO A 328 -30.89 -23.95 1.86
N SER A 329 -32.21 -23.73 1.92
CA SER A 329 -32.93 -23.55 3.19
C SER A 329 -32.82 -24.76 4.13
N ASN A 330 -32.59 -25.97 3.60
CA ASN A 330 -32.37 -27.18 4.40
C ASN A 330 -31.03 -27.20 5.17
N LYS A 331 -30.11 -26.28 4.88
CA LYS A 331 -28.89 -26.04 5.67
C LYS A 331 -29.17 -25.26 6.95
N LEU A 332 -30.35 -24.66 7.07
CA LEU A 332 -30.76 -23.83 8.18
C LEU A 332 -31.79 -24.54 9.05
N ARG A 333 -31.93 -24.08 10.28
CA ARG A 333 -32.93 -24.55 11.24
C ARG A 333 -33.60 -23.40 11.96
N LYS A 334 -34.82 -23.62 12.46
CA LYS A 334 -35.44 -22.70 13.41
C LYS A 334 -34.56 -22.62 14.67
N GLY A 335 -34.37 -21.41 15.20
CA GLY A 335 -33.54 -21.16 16.36
C GLY A 335 -32.12 -20.73 15.99
N THR A 336 -31.14 -21.17 16.77
CA THR A 336 -29.74 -20.77 16.61
C THR A 336 -29.07 -21.49 15.44
N ASN A 337 -28.47 -20.70 14.56
CA ASN A 337 -27.67 -21.13 13.44
C ASN A 337 -26.25 -20.54 13.55
N THR A 338 -25.28 -21.20 12.92
CA THR A 338 -23.89 -20.74 12.88
C THR A 338 -23.36 -20.82 11.44
N ILE A 339 -22.76 -19.73 10.97
CA ILE A 339 -21.88 -19.73 9.79
C ILE A 339 -20.45 -19.92 10.29
N TYR A 340 -19.75 -20.91 9.75
CA TYR A 340 -18.34 -21.13 9.97
C TYR A 340 -17.56 -20.60 8.77
N LEU A 341 -16.64 -19.68 9.02
CA LEU A 341 -15.71 -19.14 8.02
C LEU A 341 -14.34 -19.72 8.32
N THR A 342 -13.78 -20.52 7.42
CA THR A 342 -12.45 -21.13 7.60
C THR A 342 -11.49 -20.57 6.57
N GLN A 343 -10.35 -20.06 7.02
CA GLN A 343 -9.22 -19.78 6.13
C GLN A 343 -8.35 -21.03 6.01
N ALA A 344 -8.51 -21.78 4.93
CA ALA A 344 -8.01 -23.16 4.84
C ALA A 344 -6.50 -23.26 4.58
N LEU A 345 -5.90 -22.30 3.86
CA LEU A 345 -4.45 -22.27 3.64
C LEU A 345 -3.73 -21.68 4.85
N ASN A 346 -2.70 -22.39 5.31
CA ASN A 346 -2.01 -22.14 6.57
C ASN A 346 -0.51 -22.38 6.52
N THR A 347 0.16 -21.93 5.46
CA THR A 347 1.61 -22.06 5.29
C THR A 347 2.40 -20.81 5.66
N THR A 348 1.74 -19.64 5.80
CA THR A 348 2.41 -18.37 6.11
C THR A 348 1.62 -17.54 7.14
N PRO A 349 2.26 -16.59 7.86
CA PRO A 349 1.65 -15.91 9.00
C PRO A 349 0.45 -15.00 8.69
N PHE A 350 0.35 -14.49 7.46
CA PHE A 350 -0.71 -13.56 7.06
C PHE A 350 -1.48 -14.04 5.83
N GLN A 351 -1.48 -15.35 5.57
CA GLN A 351 -2.40 -15.94 4.63
C GLN A 351 -3.83 -15.73 5.12
N GLY A 352 -4.62 -14.91 4.43
CA GLY A 352 -5.91 -14.51 4.98
C GLY A 352 -6.67 -13.50 4.15
N VAL A 353 -7.81 -13.09 4.70
CA VAL A 353 -8.69 -12.09 4.08
C VAL A 353 -9.01 -10.96 5.05
N MET A 354 -9.25 -9.78 4.51
CA MET A 354 -9.93 -8.70 5.23
C MET A 354 -11.36 -8.64 4.72
N TYR A 355 -12.33 -8.68 5.63
CA TYR A 355 -13.73 -8.54 5.27
C TYR A 355 -14.09 -7.07 5.13
N ASP A 356 -14.78 -6.72 4.05
CA ASP A 356 -15.45 -5.42 3.93
C ASP A 356 -16.85 -5.53 4.51
N TYR A 357 -17.61 -6.51 4.03
CA TYR A 357 -19.00 -6.68 4.39
C TYR A 357 -19.47 -8.13 4.25
N ILE A 358 -20.33 -8.56 5.18
CA ILE A 358 -21.00 -9.87 5.16
C ILE A 358 -22.50 -9.64 5.38
N ARG A 359 -23.33 -10.14 4.47
CA ARG A 359 -24.80 -10.11 4.58
C ARG A 359 -25.38 -11.47 4.36
N PHE A 360 -26.34 -11.86 5.17
CA PHE A 360 -27.16 -13.02 4.91
C PHE A 360 -28.61 -12.61 4.67
N GLU A 361 -29.13 -12.95 3.51
CA GLU A 361 -30.42 -12.50 2.98
C GLU A 361 -31.39 -13.67 2.86
N GLU A 362 -32.65 -13.42 3.20
CA GLU A 362 -33.75 -14.34 2.94
C GLU A 362 -33.98 -14.50 1.42
N PRO A 363 -34.62 -15.59 0.98
CA PRO A 363 -35.07 -15.72 -0.40
C PRO A 363 -35.90 -14.50 -0.81
N GLY A 364 -35.68 -13.99 -2.03
CA GLY A 364 -36.53 -12.94 -2.58
C GLY A 364 -38.00 -13.36 -2.57
N GLN A 365 -38.89 -12.45 -2.19
CA GLN A 365 -40.34 -12.66 -2.22
C GLN A 365 -40.89 -12.67 -3.64
#